data_AF-A0A920EXL9-F1
#
_entry.id   AF-A0A920EXL9-F1
#
_cell.length_a   1.000
_cell.length_b   1.000
_cell.length_c   1.000
_cell.angle_alpha   90.00
_cell.angle_beta   90.00
_cell.angle_gamma   90.00
#
_symmetry.space_group_name_H-M   'P 1'
#
loop_
_entity.id
_entity.type
_entity.pdbx_description
1 polymer ?
#
loop_
_entity_poly.entity_id
_entity_poly.type
_entity_poly.pdbx_seq_one_letter_code
_entity_poly.pdbx_strand_id
1 'polypeptide(L)'
;MKDAYSFDVDEISAQKTYERMFNAYENIFSRIGLNYKIVLADSGNIGGKLSHEFHVLADTGEDELGFAESSDFAANLELIPVNKKLSSETSVALKDFSLRDTPGVKTCAEVAKFLGEDISNILKSLLLSVVVDGEQKFVMVLLRADRRLNELKLKKLELFTGHWRFASEDEIKACCGASSGFIGPKFSDSNVTIIADYEVLEMSNFVIGANIDGKHFVGSNWGRDIKNPHIEADLRYAENGDYSPDGAGKISIKRGIEVGHTFFLGKKYSDAMDARFSTQDGTNKPFEMGCFGIGVSRILAAAVEQKNDEKGIVWPFSIAPFSVVVCPINYHKSSIVKEESDRLYSKIMAHHYSVLLDDRGERVGVMLAEWELVGIPIRILISTKLVEANSVEVFCRRSLETHTVGIDKCIDHIRSMSK
;
A
#
# COMPACT_ATOMS: atom_id res chain seq x y z
N MET A 1 -14.51 -12.04 3.54
CA MET A 1 -13.96 -11.74 2.21
C MET A 1 -15.07 -11.98 1.19
N LYS A 2 -15.20 -11.15 0.15
CA LYS A 2 -15.96 -11.53 -1.05
C LYS A 2 -14.94 -12.03 -2.06
N ASP A 3 -15.05 -13.28 -2.47
CA ASP A 3 -14.17 -13.89 -3.47
C ASP A 3 -14.99 -14.37 -4.65
N ALA A 4 -14.49 -14.12 -5.86
CA ALA A 4 -15.13 -14.51 -7.10
C ALA A 4 -14.08 -15.08 -8.03
N TYR A 5 -14.47 -16.09 -8.79
CA TYR A 5 -13.60 -16.79 -9.74
C TYR A 5 -14.32 -16.84 -11.09
N SER A 6 -13.62 -16.48 -12.16
CA SER A 6 -14.12 -16.67 -13.53
C SER A 6 -13.42 -17.84 -14.20
N PHE A 7 -14.15 -18.48 -15.11
CA PHE A 7 -13.67 -19.57 -15.94
C PHE A 7 -14.09 -19.26 -17.37
N ASP A 8 -13.10 -19.01 -18.21
CA ASP A 8 -13.28 -18.50 -19.56
C ASP A 8 -12.63 -19.46 -20.57
N VAL A 9 -13.16 -19.48 -21.79
CA VAL A 9 -12.76 -20.45 -22.84
C VAL A 9 -11.43 -20.08 -23.52
N ASP A 10 -11.06 -18.80 -23.48
CA ASP A 10 -9.84 -18.25 -24.07
C ASP A 10 -9.41 -16.94 -23.36
N GLU A 11 -8.17 -16.53 -23.62
CA GLU A 11 -7.53 -15.37 -22.98
C GLU A 11 -8.29 -14.07 -23.27
N ILE A 12 -8.88 -13.94 -24.47
CA ILE A 12 -9.66 -12.75 -24.86
C ILE A 12 -10.93 -12.64 -24.02
N SER A 13 -11.63 -13.75 -23.82
CA SER A 13 -12.84 -13.81 -23.00
C SER A 13 -12.50 -13.54 -21.53
N ALA A 14 -11.40 -14.11 -21.03
CA ALA A 14 -10.89 -13.86 -19.68
C ALA A 14 -10.54 -12.38 -19.45
N GLN A 15 -9.91 -11.72 -20.43
CA GLN A 15 -9.60 -10.28 -20.35
C GLN A 15 -10.89 -9.44 -20.26
N LYS A 16 -11.91 -9.76 -21.06
CA LYS A 16 -13.22 -9.07 -20.96
C LYS A 16 -13.88 -9.28 -19.59
N THR A 17 -13.79 -10.49 -19.04
CA THR A 17 -14.32 -10.78 -17.70
C THR A 17 -13.53 -10.01 -16.62
N TYR A 18 -12.20 -9.93 -16.77
CA TYR A 18 -11.33 -9.14 -15.90
C TYR A 18 -11.71 -7.65 -15.90
N GLU A 19 -11.86 -7.04 -17.08
CA GLU A 19 -12.28 -5.64 -17.24
C GLU A 19 -13.66 -5.38 -16.62
N ARG A 20 -14.62 -6.31 -16.80
CA ARG A 20 -15.94 -6.20 -16.18
C ARG A 20 -15.86 -6.21 -14.66
N MET A 21 -15.01 -7.05 -14.08
CA MET A 21 -14.81 -7.12 -12.64
C MET A 21 -14.06 -5.90 -12.10
N PHE A 22 -13.04 -5.41 -12.83
CA PHE A 22 -12.36 -4.16 -12.54
C PHE A 22 -13.34 -2.99 -12.46
N ASN A 23 -14.16 -2.81 -13.50
CA ASN A 23 -15.17 -1.75 -13.55
C ASN A 23 -16.23 -1.91 -12.46
N ALA A 24 -16.61 -3.15 -12.11
CA ALA A 24 -17.53 -3.39 -11.00
C ALA A 24 -16.94 -2.94 -9.66
N TYR A 25 -15.64 -3.14 -9.43
CA TYR A 25 -14.95 -2.74 -8.20
C TYR A 25 -14.83 -1.23 -8.12
N GLU A 26 -14.44 -0.59 -9.22
CA GLU A 26 -14.43 0.87 -9.34
C GLU A 26 -15.80 1.46 -8.98
N ASN A 27 -16.88 0.91 -9.55
CA ASN A 27 -18.25 1.32 -9.22
C ASN A 27 -18.61 1.08 -7.74
N ILE A 28 -18.18 -0.03 -7.14
CA ILE A 28 -18.42 -0.31 -5.72
C ILE A 28 -17.73 0.74 -4.85
N PHE A 29 -16.42 0.97 -5.01
CA PHE A 29 -15.67 1.90 -4.18
C PHE A 29 -16.08 3.35 -4.40
N SER A 30 -16.40 3.74 -5.63
CA SER A 30 -16.98 5.05 -5.95
C SER A 30 -18.35 5.26 -5.27
N ARG A 31 -19.21 4.23 -5.22
CA ARG A 31 -20.50 4.29 -4.49
C ARG A 31 -20.34 4.32 -2.98
N ILE A 32 -19.31 3.67 -2.44
CA ILE A 32 -18.99 3.77 -1.01
C ILE A 32 -18.51 5.20 -0.69
N GLY A 33 -17.88 5.89 -1.63
CA GLY A 33 -17.48 7.29 -1.47
C GLY A 33 -16.22 7.45 -0.62
N LEU A 34 -15.30 6.48 -0.70
CA LEU A 34 -13.94 6.59 -0.15
C LEU A 34 -13.01 7.18 -1.21
N ASN A 35 -11.97 7.88 -0.77
CA ASN A 35 -10.86 8.26 -1.63
C ASN A 35 -9.94 7.05 -1.78
N TYR A 36 -10.06 6.37 -2.91
CA TYR A 36 -9.26 5.19 -3.24
C TYR A 36 -8.44 5.42 -4.50
N LYS A 37 -7.41 4.60 -4.66
CA LYS A 37 -6.57 4.52 -5.85
C LYS A 37 -6.45 3.07 -6.28
N ILE A 38 -6.34 2.89 -7.59
CA ILE A 38 -6.08 1.60 -8.20
C ILE A 38 -4.61 1.61 -8.60
N VAL A 39 -3.88 0.56 -8.23
CA VAL A 39 -2.44 0.47 -8.48
C VAL A 39 -2.11 -0.87 -9.13
N LEU A 40 -1.10 -0.87 -10.00
CA LEU A 40 -0.50 -2.11 -10.49
C LEU A 40 0.15 -2.86 -9.32
N ALA A 41 -0.05 -4.17 -9.28
CA ALA A 41 0.41 -5.02 -8.19
C ALA A 41 1.11 -6.27 -8.69
N ASP A 42 1.96 -6.87 -7.86
CA ASP A 42 2.61 -8.13 -8.22
C ASP A 42 1.54 -9.24 -8.27
N SER A 43 1.72 -10.21 -9.15
CA SER A 43 0.82 -11.38 -9.18
C SER A 43 1.18 -12.42 -8.12
N GLY A 44 2.37 -12.31 -7.53
CA GLY A 44 2.86 -13.09 -6.40
C GLY A 44 2.74 -14.59 -6.60
N ASN A 45 2.53 -15.28 -5.47
CA ASN A 45 2.27 -16.72 -5.44
C ASN A 45 0.92 -17.10 -6.04
N ILE A 46 -0.03 -16.17 -6.14
CA ILE A 46 -1.30 -16.39 -6.82
C ILE A 46 -1.03 -16.64 -8.32
N GLY A 47 -0.06 -15.94 -8.89
CA GLY A 47 0.36 -16.04 -10.29
C GLY A 47 -0.60 -15.33 -11.23
N GLY A 48 -0.12 -15.01 -12.43
CA GLY A 48 -0.90 -14.24 -13.39
C GLY A 48 -0.05 -13.31 -14.24
N LYS A 49 -0.69 -12.68 -15.23
CA LYS A 49 -0.07 -11.67 -16.10
C LYS A 49 -0.45 -10.24 -15.72
N LEU A 50 -1.62 -10.06 -15.11
CA LEU A 50 -2.20 -8.76 -14.80
C LEU A 50 -2.82 -8.79 -13.40
N SER A 51 -2.48 -7.79 -12.59
CA SER A 51 -2.86 -7.72 -11.18
C SER A 51 -3.04 -6.24 -10.79
N HIS A 52 -4.21 -5.90 -10.25
CA HIS A 52 -4.52 -4.56 -9.76
C HIS A 52 -5.06 -4.61 -8.33
N GLU A 53 -4.49 -3.79 -7.46
CA GLU A 53 -4.95 -3.58 -6.10
C GLU A 53 -5.76 -2.28 -6.01
N PHE A 54 -6.79 -2.30 -5.18
CA PHE A 54 -7.64 -1.16 -4.85
C PHE A 54 -7.33 -0.74 -3.42
N HIS A 55 -6.82 0.48 -3.26
CA HIS A 55 -6.32 0.99 -1.99
C HIS A 55 -7.10 2.19 -1.52
N VAL A 56 -7.61 2.15 -0.30
CA VAL A 56 -8.10 3.36 0.38
C VAL A 56 -6.89 4.11 0.91
N LEU A 57 -6.73 5.38 0.53
CA LEU A 57 -5.59 6.19 0.98
C LEU A 57 -5.73 6.51 2.47
N ALA A 58 -4.73 6.13 3.26
CA ALA A 58 -4.66 6.35 4.70
C ALA A 58 -3.20 6.26 5.17
N ASP A 59 -2.78 7.15 6.07
CA ASP A 59 -1.40 7.18 6.59
C ASP A 59 -1.05 5.93 7.43
N THR A 60 -2.06 5.25 7.96
CA THR A 60 -1.96 3.98 8.69
C THR A 60 -1.90 2.76 7.78
N GLY A 61 -2.06 2.93 6.46
CA GLY A 61 -2.04 1.85 5.48
C GLY A 61 -0.72 1.06 5.47
N GLU A 62 -0.79 -0.26 5.32
CA GLU A 62 0.40 -1.13 5.35
C GLU A 62 1.22 -1.03 4.07
N ASP A 63 0.58 -0.72 2.95
CA ASP A 63 1.22 -0.71 1.64
C ASP A 63 1.73 0.68 1.26
N GLU A 64 2.93 0.69 0.68
CA GLU A 64 3.54 1.88 0.08
C GLU A 64 3.19 1.91 -1.41
N LEU A 65 2.61 3.02 -1.87
CA LEU A 65 2.09 3.20 -3.23
C LEU A 65 2.79 4.37 -3.89
N GLY A 66 3.36 4.17 -5.07
CA GLY A 66 3.95 5.25 -5.84
C GLY A 66 3.01 5.74 -6.95
N PHE A 67 2.96 7.06 -7.11
CA PHE A 67 2.14 7.78 -8.08
C PHE A 67 3.01 8.74 -8.88
N ALA A 68 2.88 8.73 -10.19
CA ALA A 68 3.48 9.75 -11.03
C ALA A 68 2.81 11.12 -10.80
N GLU A 69 3.61 12.19 -10.80
CA GLU A 69 3.11 13.55 -10.63
C GLU A 69 2.28 14.04 -11.83
N SER A 70 2.57 13.55 -13.05
CA SER A 70 2.01 14.10 -14.30
C SER A 70 1.28 13.06 -15.17
N SER A 71 0.96 11.88 -14.65
CA SER A 71 0.18 10.85 -15.36
C SER A 71 -0.67 10.01 -14.39
N ASP A 72 -1.43 9.07 -14.96
CA ASP A 72 -2.22 8.09 -14.20
C ASP A 72 -1.40 6.88 -13.72
N PHE A 73 -0.07 6.88 -13.90
CA PHE A 73 0.76 5.78 -13.43
C PHE A 73 0.69 5.67 -11.91
N ALA A 74 0.28 4.49 -11.45
CA ALA A 74 0.24 4.13 -10.04
C ALA A 74 0.56 2.64 -9.87
N ALA A 75 1.45 2.33 -8.95
CA ALA A 75 1.85 0.95 -8.66
C ALA A 75 2.19 0.79 -7.18
N ASN A 76 2.04 -0.44 -6.69
CA ASN A 76 2.67 -0.85 -5.44
C ASN A 76 4.18 -0.58 -5.55
N LEU A 77 4.80 -0.03 -4.50
CA LEU A 77 6.20 0.39 -4.50
C LEU A 77 7.15 -0.74 -4.90
N GLU A 78 6.79 -1.99 -4.60
CA GLU A 78 7.52 -3.20 -4.98
C GLU A 78 7.71 -3.36 -6.49
N LEU A 79 6.78 -2.83 -7.30
CA LEU A 79 6.79 -2.97 -8.75
C LEU A 79 7.42 -1.82 -9.51
N ILE A 80 7.64 -0.66 -8.88
CA ILE A 80 8.10 0.53 -9.59
C ILE A 80 9.54 0.32 -10.04
N PRO A 81 9.82 0.24 -11.35
CA PRO A 81 11.18 0.08 -11.82
C PRO A 81 11.94 1.40 -11.68
N VAL A 82 13.20 1.29 -11.27
CA VAL A 82 14.12 2.42 -11.19
C VAL A 82 15.09 2.30 -12.35
N ASN A 83 14.97 3.23 -13.31
CA ASN A 83 15.81 3.21 -14.50
C ASN A 83 17.24 3.61 -14.16
N LYS A 84 18.21 2.90 -14.76
CA LYS A 84 19.60 3.32 -14.79
C LYS A 84 19.69 4.71 -15.40
N LYS A 85 20.34 5.67 -14.73
CA LYS A 85 20.55 6.98 -15.34
C LYS A 85 21.51 6.84 -16.51
N LEU A 86 21.20 7.53 -17.60
CA LEU A 86 22.18 7.77 -18.65
C LEU A 86 23.27 8.64 -18.05
N SER A 87 24.51 8.15 -18.05
CA SER A 87 25.66 8.79 -17.41
C SER A 87 25.77 10.26 -17.83
N SER A 88 25.61 11.18 -16.88
CA SER A 88 26.15 12.53 -17.05
C SER A 88 27.60 12.51 -16.58
N GLU A 89 28.54 12.82 -17.48
CA GLU A 89 29.97 12.96 -17.16
C GLU A 89 30.17 14.06 -16.12
N THR A 90 30.01 13.71 -14.86
CA THR A 90 30.26 14.61 -13.73
C THR A 90 31.59 14.15 -13.16
N SER A 91 32.67 14.83 -13.53
CA SER A 91 34.01 14.48 -13.06
C SER A 91 34.15 14.89 -11.59
N VAL A 92 33.88 13.96 -10.67
CA VAL A 92 34.18 14.15 -9.25
C VAL A 92 35.68 13.95 -9.05
N ALA A 93 36.33 14.86 -8.33
CA ALA A 93 37.74 14.69 -7.97
C ALA A 93 37.91 13.43 -7.10
N LEU A 94 38.79 12.52 -7.51
CA LEU A 94 38.99 11.27 -6.79
C LEU A 94 39.77 11.53 -5.49
N LYS A 95 39.25 11.02 -4.36
CA LYS A 95 39.93 10.99 -3.06
C LYS A 95 40.95 9.85 -3.04
N ASP A 96 41.88 9.93 -2.09
CA ASP A 96 42.84 8.87 -1.81
C ASP A 96 42.14 7.61 -1.29
N PHE A 97 42.51 6.46 -1.86
CA PHE A 97 42.08 5.16 -1.39
C PHE A 97 42.89 4.74 -0.16
N SER A 98 42.24 4.59 0.99
CA SER A 98 42.93 4.24 2.25
C SER A 98 42.14 3.28 3.10
N LEU A 99 42.86 2.44 3.86
CA LEU A 99 42.29 1.57 4.88
C LEU A 99 42.16 2.34 6.20
N ARG A 100 41.00 2.22 6.86
CA ARG A 100 40.71 2.88 8.14
C ARG A 100 40.26 1.86 9.17
N ASP A 101 40.72 2.04 10.41
CA ASP A 101 40.26 1.27 11.56
C ASP A 101 38.90 1.82 12.03
N THR A 102 37.93 0.92 12.15
CA THR A 102 36.53 1.15 12.56
C THR A 102 36.08 0.04 13.52
N PRO A 103 36.78 -0.18 14.66
CA PRO A 103 36.53 -1.31 15.54
C PRO A 103 35.14 -1.23 16.17
N GLY A 104 34.36 -2.32 16.06
CA GLY A 104 33.01 -2.41 16.63
C GLY A 104 31.93 -1.61 15.90
N VAL A 105 32.26 -0.94 14.80
CA VAL A 105 31.32 -0.13 13.99
C VAL A 105 30.80 -1.00 12.85
N LYS A 106 29.55 -1.47 12.93
CA LYS A 106 29.03 -2.51 12.01
C LYS A 106 27.96 -2.02 11.05
N THR A 107 27.02 -1.21 11.52
CA THR A 107 25.91 -0.76 10.66
C THR A 107 26.35 0.39 9.77
N CYS A 108 25.77 0.51 8.58
CA CYS A 108 26.13 1.59 7.65
C CYS A 108 25.95 2.99 8.27
N ALA A 109 24.93 3.17 9.12
CA ALA A 109 24.69 4.43 9.82
C ALA A 109 25.78 4.74 10.85
N GLU A 110 26.25 3.73 11.60
CA GLU A 110 27.37 3.88 12.53
C GLU A 110 28.67 4.19 11.77
N VAL A 111 28.92 3.52 10.64
CA VAL A 111 30.11 3.74 9.79
C VAL A 111 30.12 5.17 9.23
N ALA A 112 29.00 5.63 8.67
CA ALA A 112 28.84 6.99 8.16
C ALA A 112 29.16 8.02 9.26
N LYS A 113 28.53 7.86 10.44
CA LYS A 113 28.75 8.75 11.59
C LYS A 113 30.19 8.71 12.10
N PHE A 114 30.80 7.54 12.20
CA PHE A 114 32.16 7.36 12.71
C PHE A 114 33.20 7.98 11.78
N LEU A 115 33.03 7.85 10.47
CA LEU A 115 33.96 8.35 9.47
C LEU A 115 33.67 9.80 9.05
N GLY A 116 32.53 10.37 9.45
CA GLY A 116 32.10 11.70 9.03
C GLY A 116 31.72 11.77 7.55
N GLU A 117 31.23 10.66 6.99
CA GLU A 117 30.78 10.57 5.61
C GLU A 117 29.24 10.60 5.53
N ASP A 118 28.69 11.05 4.40
CA ASP A 118 27.26 10.93 4.14
C ASP A 118 26.87 9.44 4.00
N ILE A 119 25.69 9.05 4.47
CA ILE A 119 25.24 7.66 4.36
C ILE A 119 25.16 7.20 2.89
N SER A 120 24.88 8.10 1.96
CA SER A 120 24.88 7.84 0.52
C SER A 120 26.29 7.54 -0.04
N ASN A 121 27.37 7.87 0.68
CA ASN A 121 28.74 7.47 0.32
C ASN A 121 29.11 6.09 0.86
N ILE A 122 28.26 5.43 1.65
CA ILE A 122 28.53 4.09 2.16
C ILE A 122 27.92 3.06 1.21
N LEU A 123 28.72 2.08 0.80
CA LEU A 123 28.24 0.93 0.04
C LEU A 123 27.82 -0.19 0.99
N LYS A 124 26.55 -0.58 0.93
CA LYS A 124 26.00 -1.71 1.67
C LYS A 124 26.24 -2.99 0.87
N SER A 125 26.89 -3.97 1.50
CA SER A 125 27.16 -5.28 0.93
C SER A 125 26.38 -6.35 1.68
N LEU A 126 25.50 -7.06 0.96
CA LEU A 126 24.69 -8.15 1.48
C LEU A 126 25.16 -9.46 0.83
N LEU A 127 25.59 -10.43 1.63
CA LEU A 127 25.96 -11.74 1.10
C LEU A 127 24.74 -12.67 1.15
N LEU A 128 24.40 -13.24 0.00
CA LEU A 128 23.32 -14.18 -0.16
C LEU A 128 23.86 -15.54 -0.58
N SER A 129 23.23 -16.60 -0.07
CA SER A 129 23.43 -17.97 -0.50
C SER A 129 22.33 -18.33 -1.50
N VAL A 130 22.72 -18.77 -2.69
CA VAL A 130 21.82 -19.24 -3.75
C VAL A 130 22.15 -20.70 -4.08
N VAL A 131 21.13 -21.49 -4.44
CA VAL A 131 21.32 -22.86 -4.92
C VAL A 131 21.16 -22.87 -6.43
N VAL A 132 22.24 -23.16 -7.15
CA VAL A 132 22.28 -23.24 -8.61
C VAL A 132 22.75 -24.63 -8.99
N ASP A 133 21.95 -25.36 -9.77
CA ASP A 133 22.24 -26.75 -10.18
C ASP A 133 22.51 -27.71 -9.01
N GLY A 134 21.89 -27.46 -7.85
CA GLY A 134 22.10 -28.26 -6.63
C GLY A 134 23.34 -27.88 -5.82
N GLU A 135 24.15 -26.94 -6.31
CA GLU A 135 25.34 -26.44 -5.60
C GLU A 135 25.07 -25.09 -4.94
N GLN A 136 25.60 -24.93 -3.73
CA GLN A 136 25.57 -23.65 -3.03
C GLN A 136 26.59 -22.69 -3.64
N LYS A 137 26.12 -21.50 -4.02
CA LYS A 137 26.97 -20.39 -4.48
C LYS A 137 26.66 -19.13 -3.68
N PHE A 138 27.63 -18.23 -3.62
CA PHE A 138 27.49 -16.96 -2.91
C PHE A 138 27.39 -15.79 -3.89
N VAL A 139 26.44 -14.91 -3.62
CA VAL A 139 26.21 -13.69 -4.39
C VAL A 139 26.26 -12.50 -3.44
N MET A 140 27.14 -11.54 -3.72
CA MET A 140 27.18 -10.26 -3.02
C MET A 140 26.32 -9.23 -3.76
N VAL A 141 25.24 -8.83 -3.10
CA VAL A 141 24.32 -7.78 -3.57
C VAL A 141 24.76 -6.44 -2.98
N LEU A 142 24.95 -5.45 -3.86
CA LEU A 142 25.43 -4.12 -3.50
C LEU A 142 24.34 -3.07 -3.70
N LEU A 143 24.12 -2.26 -2.66
CA LEU A 143 23.24 -1.09 -2.70
C LEU A 143 23.94 0.10 -2.05
N ARG A 144 23.52 1.32 -2.39
CA ARG A 144 23.83 2.49 -1.56
C ARG A 144 23.19 2.34 -0.19
N ALA A 145 23.86 2.76 0.88
CA ALA A 145 23.47 2.33 2.22
C ALA A 145 22.12 2.87 2.72
N ASP A 146 21.68 4.00 2.21
CA ASP A 146 20.36 4.59 2.45
C ASP A 146 19.23 3.90 1.67
N ARG A 147 19.55 2.99 0.74
CA ARG A 147 18.54 2.25 -0.05
C ARG A 147 18.11 0.96 0.62
N ARG A 148 16.85 0.58 0.37
CA ARG A 148 16.26 -0.71 0.75
C ARG A 148 16.32 -1.68 -0.43
N LEU A 149 16.81 -2.90 -0.18
CA LEU A 149 16.74 -4.00 -1.14
C LEU A 149 15.27 -4.35 -1.40
N ASN A 150 14.88 -4.41 -2.66
CA ASN A 150 13.61 -4.93 -3.12
C ASN A 150 13.81 -6.40 -3.52
N GLU A 151 13.38 -7.29 -2.63
CA GLU A 151 13.53 -8.74 -2.83
C GLU A 151 12.69 -9.28 -3.99
N LEU A 152 11.59 -8.61 -4.35
CA LEU A 152 10.77 -8.99 -5.49
C LEU A 152 11.52 -8.77 -6.80
N LYS A 153 12.23 -7.65 -6.93
CA LYS A 153 13.12 -7.39 -8.07
C LYS A 153 14.28 -8.37 -8.11
N LEU A 154 14.89 -8.66 -6.96
CA LEU A 154 15.96 -9.64 -6.85
C LEU A 154 15.51 -11.03 -7.35
N LYS A 155 14.34 -11.52 -6.94
CA LYS A 155 13.76 -12.82 -7.36
C LYS A 155 13.52 -12.93 -8.87
N LYS A 156 13.42 -11.82 -9.60
CA LYS A 156 13.24 -11.81 -11.06
C LYS A 156 14.55 -12.06 -11.82
N LEU A 157 15.70 -11.97 -11.16
CA LEU A 157 16.99 -12.34 -11.75
C LEU A 157 17.14 -13.86 -11.80
N GLU A 158 17.70 -14.38 -12.89
CA GLU A 158 17.85 -15.82 -13.16
C GLU A 158 18.48 -16.58 -11.98
N LEU A 159 19.52 -15.99 -11.37
CA LEU A 159 20.24 -16.55 -10.21
C LEU A 159 19.39 -16.73 -8.94
N PHE A 160 18.23 -16.07 -8.85
CA PHE A 160 17.36 -16.04 -7.67
C PHE A 160 15.99 -16.66 -7.92
N THR A 161 15.80 -17.33 -9.07
CA THR A 161 14.57 -18.06 -9.39
C THR A 161 14.39 -19.32 -8.53
N GLY A 162 15.48 -19.90 -8.05
CA GLY A 162 15.51 -21.04 -7.13
C GLY A 162 15.49 -20.63 -5.65
N HIS A 163 15.91 -21.56 -4.77
CA HIS A 163 16.01 -21.26 -3.35
C HIS A 163 17.24 -20.38 -3.07
N TRP A 164 16.98 -19.25 -2.41
CA TRP A 164 18.02 -18.38 -1.85
C TRP A 164 17.67 -17.93 -0.43
N ARG A 165 18.68 -17.44 0.29
CA ARG A 165 18.56 -16.78 1.60
C ARG A 165 19.75 -15.85 1.84
N PHE A 166 19.64 -14.97 2.83
CA PHE A 166 20.82 -14.31 3.39
C PHE A 166 21.81 -15.35 3.93
N ALA A 167 23.10 -15.10 3.72
CA ALA A 167 24.15 -15.93 4.28
C ALA A 167 24.17 -15.79 5.81
N SER A 168 24.48 -16.89 6.50
CA SER A 168 24.71 -16.88 7.95
C SER A 168 26.05 -16.23 8.29
N GLU A 169 26.26 -15.81 9.54
CA GLU A 169 27.54 -15.21 9.97
C GLU A 169 28.74 -16.13 9.73
N ASP A 170 28.58 -17.44 9.94
CA ASP A 170 29.65 -18.42 9.69
C ASP A 170 30.01 -18.50 8.20
N GLU A 171 29.00 -18.49 7.32
CA GLU A 171 29.21 -18.47 5.88
C GLU A 171 29.82 -17.15 5.40
N ILE A 172 29.38 -16.02 5.96
CA ILE A 172 29.95 -14.69 5.68
C ILE A 172 31.44 -14.68 6.05
N LYS A 173 31.78 -15.17 7.24
CA LYS A 173 33.17 -15.22 7.71
C LYS A 173 34.02 -16.18 6.88
N ALA A 174 33.50 -17.35 6.53
CA ALA A 174 34.20 -18.32 5.69
C ALA A 174 34.43 -17.80 4.26
N CYS A 175 33.45 -17.10 3.70
CA CYS A 175 33.47 -16.61 2.32
C CYS A 175 34.28 -15.31 2.17
N CYS A 176 34.08 -14.36 3.09
CA CYS A 176 34.64 -13.01 2.99
C CYS A 176 35.82 -12.76 3.93
N GLY A 177 36.11 -13.64 4.88
CA GLY A 177 37.21 -13.48 5.84
C GLY A 177 36.93 -12.49 6.99
N ALA A 178 35.73 -11.92 7.04
CA ALA A 178 35.30 -10.98 8.07
C ALA A 178 33.82 -11.18 8.44
N SER A 179 33.43 -10.65 9.60
CA SER A 179 32.07 -10.67 10.10
C SER A 179 31.17 -9.68 9.35
N SER A 180 29.85 -9.87 9.46
CA SER A 180 28.89 -8.88 8.97
C SER A 180 29.19 -7.48 9.51
N GLY A 181 29.06 -6.48 8.64
CA GLY A 181 29.45 -5.08 8.89
C GLY A 181 30.85 -4.70 8.42
N PHE A 182 31.71 -5.66 8.02
CA PHE A 182 33.06 -5.38 7.51
C PHE A 182 33.34 -5.98 6.13
N ILE A 183 32.33 -6.57 5.49
CA ILE A 183 32.46 -7.19 4.17
C ILE A 183 32.27 -6.17 3.04
N GLY A 184 32.94 -6.41 1.91
CA GLY A 184 32.85 -5.56 0.72
C GLY A 184 33.28 -6.27 -0.56
N PRO A 185 33.13 -5.61 -1.73
CA PRO A 185 33.32 -6.24 -3.04
C PRO A 185 34.79 -6.42 -3.46
N LYS A 186 35.76 -6.03 -2.62
CA LYS A 186 37.18 -6.16 -2.94
C LYS A 186 37.69 -7.54 -2.56
N PHE A 187 37.66 -8.45 -3.54
CA PHE A 187 38.20 -9.80 -3.42
C PHE A 187 39.46 -9.97 -4.30
N SER A 188 40.43 -10.75 -3.81
CA SER A 188 41.65 -11.09 -4.56
C SER A 188 41.39 -12.22 -5.57
N ASP A 189 40.76 -13.31 -5.12
CA ASP A 189 40.27 -14.44 -5.91
C ASP A 189 39.09 -15.05 -5.15
N SER A 190 37.87 -14.87 -5.64
CA SER A 190 36.67 -15.42 -4.98
C SER A 190 35.64 -15.87 -6.00
N ASN A 191 34.98 -16.98 -5.73
CA ASN A 191 33.81 -17.45 -6.49
C ASN A 191 32.52 -16.67 -6.16
N VAL A 192 32.64 -15.45 -5.62
CA VAL A 192 31.50 -14.61 -5.26
C VAL A 192 31.06 -13.82 -6.48
N THR A 193 29.83 -14.08 -6.94
CA THR A 193 29.20 -13.24 -7.95
C THR A 193 28.81 -11.92 -7.32
N ILE A 194 29.19 -10.81 -7.94
CA ILE A 194 28.88 -9.45 -7.46
C ILE A 194 27.78 -8.86 -8.33
N ILE A 195 26.68 -8.46 -7.73
CA ILE A 195 25.56 -7.78 -8.38
C ILE A 195 25.38 -6.43 -7.72
N ALA A 196 25.21 -5.37 -8.51
CA ALA A 196 25.02 -4.02 -7.98
C ALA A 196 23.73 -3.38 -8.51
N ASP A 197 23.08 -2.61 -7.62
CA ASP A 197 22.04 -1.68 -8.01
C ASP A 197 22.60 -0.62 -8.98
N TYR A 198 21.78 -0.10 -9.90
CA TYR A 198 22.24 0.90 -10.86
C TYR A 198 22.85 2.15 -10.21
N GLU A 199 22.31 2.63 -9.08
CA GLU A 199 22.87 3.82 -8.42
C GLU A 199 24.27 3.60 -7.83
N VAL A 200 24.62 2.35 -7.53
CA VAL A 200 25.96 2.01 -7.01
C VAL A 200 27.05 2.31 -8.04
N LEU A 201 26.73 2.17 -9.33
CA LEU A 201 27.66 2.47 -10.43
C LEU A 201 27.93 3.96 -10.58
N GLU A 202 27.03 4.81 -10.08
CA GLU A 202 27.16 6.27 -10.07
C GLU A 202 28.00 6.77 -8.87
N MET A 203 28.28 5.90 -7.90
CA MET A 203 29.04 6.27 -6.70
C MET A 203 30.52 6.49 -7.03
N SER A 204 31.11 7.50 -6.39
CA SER A 204 32.54 7.77 -6.41
C SER A 204 33.02 8.04 -4.99
N ASN A 205 34.30 7.74 -4.73
CA ASN A 205 34.95 7.95 -3.42
C ASN A 205 34.23 7.30 -2.24
N PHE A 206 33.56 6.18 -2.47
CA PHE A 206 32.69 5.55 -1.50
C PHE A 206 33.44 4.68 -0.47
N VAL A 207 32.76 4.41 0.64
CA VAL A 207 33.27 3.54 1.72
C VAL A 207 32.76 2.12 1.50
N ILE A 208 33.66 1.14 1.62
CA ILE A 208 33.32 -0.29 1.59
C ILE A 208 33.90 -1.02 2.81
N GLY A 209 33.31 -2.14 3.20
CA GLY A 209 33.96 -3.06 4.13
C GLY A 209 35.27 -3.58 3.55
N ALA A 210 36.29 -3.75 4.40
CA ALA A 210 37.63 -4.13 3.95
C ALA A 210 37.83 -5.65 3.80
N ASN A 211 36.81 -6.47 4.08
CA ASN A 211 36.95 -7.91 4.27
C ASN A 211 37.94 -8.25 5.41
N ILE A 212 38.04 -7.35 6.39
CA ILE A 212 38.87 -7.47 7.60
C ILE A 212 38.05 -6.92 8.78
N ASP A 213 37.86 -7.71 9.83
CA ASP A 213 37.11 -7.28 11.02
C ASP A 213 37.63 -5.94 11.57
N GLY A 214 36.70 -5.02 11.83
CA GLY A 214 37.03 -3.72 12.39
C GLY A 214 37.68 -2.75 11.41
N LYS A 215 37.61 -2.97 10.08
CA LYS A 215 38.20 -2.05 9.09
C LYS A 215 37.31 -1.81 7.88
N HIS A 216 37.44 -0.60 7.32
CA HIS A 216 36.79 -0.18 6.08
C HIS A 216 37.80 0.47 5.14
N PHE A 217 37.57 0.36 3.82
CA PHE A 217 38.25 1.21 2.84
C PHE A 217 37.44 2.48 2.60
N VAL A 218 38.12 3.62 2.53
CA VAL A 218 37.54 4.94 2.26
C VAL A 218 38.11 5.49 0.96
N GLY A 219 37.29 6.22 0.20
CA GLY A 219 37.71 6.82 -1.07
C GLY A 219 37.75 5.81 -2.22
N SER A 220 36.97 4.73 -2.15
CA SER A 220 36.95 3.67 -3.16
C SER A 220 36.27 4.11 -4.46
N ASN A 221 36.79 3.63 -5.59
CA ASN A 221 36.24 3.89 -6.91
C ASN A 221 36.25 2.63 -7.79
N TRP A 222 35.19 2.48 -8.59
CA TRP A 222 35.08 1.45 -9.63
C TRP A 222 36.21 1.56 -10.65
N GLY A 223 36.72 0.43 -11.12
CA GLY A 223 37.82 0.33 -12.08
C GLY A 223 39.21 0.65 -11.51
N ARG A 224 39.33 1.62 -10.59
CA ARG A 224 40.60 1.99 -9.94
C ARG A 224 40.95 1.07 -8.78
N ASP A 225 40.03 0.91 -7.81
CA ASP A 225 40.30 0.21 -6.55
C ASP A 225 39.56 -1.12 -6.43
N ILE A 226 38.42 -1.23 -7.12
CA ILE A 226 37.48 -2.35 -7.10
C ILE A 226 37.06 -2.64 -8.54
N LYS A 227 37.01 -3.92 -8.93
CA LYS A 227 36.50 -4.34 -10.24
C LYS A 227 35.01 -4.01 -10.37
N ASN A 228 34.53 -3.74 -11.58
CA ASN A 228 33.10 -3.57 -11.83
C ASN A 228 32.30 -4.82 -11.42
N PRO A 229 31.02 -4.66 -11.02
CA PRO A 229 30.17 -5.79 -10.70
C PRO A 229 29.99 -6.70 -11.93
N HIS A 230 29.67 -7.97 -11.69
CA HIS A 230 29.43 -8.94 -12.74
C HIS A 230 28.06 -8.73 -13.40
N ILE A 231 27.08 -8.26 -12.61
CA ILE A 231 25.71 -8.00 -13.05
C ILE A 231 25.28 -6.64 -12.49
N GLU A 232 24.62 -5.85 -13.33
CA GLU A 232 23.98 -4.60 -12.97
C GLU A 232 22.47 -4.81 -13.05
N ALA A 233 21.72 -4.40 -12.03
CA ALA A 233 20.28 -4.61 -11.97
C ALA A 233 19.55 -3.51 -11.20
N ASP A 234 18.24 -3.42 -11.38
CA ASP A 234 17.36 -2.66 -10.50
C ASP A 234 17.08 -3.50 -9.25
N LEU A 235 17.64 -3.11 -8.10
CA LEU A 235 17.59 -3.90 -6.87
C LEU A 235 16.92 -3.16 -5.72
N ARG A 236 16.62 -1.87 -5.87
CA ARG A 236 16.08 -1.06 -4.78
C ARG A 236 14.59 -0.79 -4.91
N TYR A 237 13.97 -0.44 -3.79
CA TYR A 237 12.69 0.27 -3.83
C TYR A 237 12.87 1.66 -4.44
N ALA A 238 11.84 2.14 -5.15
CA ALA A 238 11.76 3.53 -5.54
C ALA A 238 11.56 4.41 -4.28
N GLU A 239 11.93 5.69 -4.38
CA GLU A 239 11.73 6.69 -3.34
C GLU A 239 11.06 7.95 -3.88
N ASN A 240 10.56 8.79 -2.97
CA ASN A 240 10.03 10.10 -3.33
C ASN A 240 11.06 10.88 -4.16
N GLY A 241 10.64 11.33 -5.35
CA GLY A 241 11.45 12.13 -6.25
C GLY A 241 12.23 11.34 -7.30
N ASP A 242 12.20 10.00 -7.28
CA ASP A 242 12.65 9.18 -8.41
C ASP A 242 11.80 9.46 -9.65
N TYR A 243 12.37 9.27 -10.85
CA TYR A 243 11.65 9.48 -12.09
C TYR A 243 10.58 8.40 -12.30
N SER A 244 9.41 8.84 -12.76
CA SER A 244 8.35 7.91 -13.15
C SER A 244 8.81 7.06 -14.34
N PRO A 245 8.50 5.75 -14.35
CA PRO A 245 8.97 4.84 -15.40
C PRO A 245 8.31 5.10 -16.76
N ASP A 246 7.18 5.79 -16.80
CA ASP A 246 6.51 6.25 -18.01
C ASP A 246 7.03 7.61 -18.54
N GLY A 247 8.02 8.20 -17.84
CA GLY A 247 8.59 9.51 -18.17
C GLY A 247 7.77 10.72 -17.72
N ALA A 248 6.64 10.52 -17.04
CA ALA A 248 5.71 11.58 -16.64
C ALA A 248 6.07 12.24 -15.30
N GLY A 249 7.29 12.77 -15.19
CA GLY A 249 7.76 13.49 -14.01
C GLY A 249 8.34 12.58 -12.93
N LYS A 250 8.07 12.88 -11.66
CA LYS A 250 8.61 12.16 -10.50
C LYS A 250 7.54 11.31 -9.81
N ILE A 251 8.00 10.35 -9.01
CA ILE A 251 7.17 9.50 -8.15
C ILE A 251 6.97 10.19 -6.79
N SER A 252 5.71 10.23 -6.36
CA SER A 252 5.30 10.52 -4.99
C SER A 252 4.78 9.25 -4.32
N ILE A 253 5.16 9.02 -3.07
CA ILE A 253 4.79 7.83 -2.31
C ILE A 253 3.73 8.20 -1.27
N LYS A 254 2.65 7.44 -1.23
CA LYS A 254 1.62 7.50 -0.18
C LYS A 254 1.36 6.11 0.39
N ARG A 255 0.63 6.06 1.49
CA ARG A 255 0.22 4.81 2.13
C ARG A 255 -1.24 4.48 1.81
N GLY A 256 -1.53 3.19 1.69
CA GLY A 256 -2.85 2.68 1.34
C GLY A 256 -3.22 1.43 2.14
N ILE A 257 -4.51 1.27 2.37
CA ILE A 257 -5.11 0.03 2.88
C ILE A 257 -5.70 -0.71 1.69
N GLU A 258 -5.14 -1.86 1.35
CA GLU A 258 -5.65 -2.72 0.27
C GLU A 258 -7.05 -3.24 0.64
N VAL A 259 -8.09 -2.81 -0.07
CA VAL A 259 -9.49 -3.20 0.15
C VAL A 259 -10.04 -4.15 -0.93
N GLY A 260 -9.30 -4.34 -2.01
CA GLY A 260 -9.63 -5.34 -3.02
C GLY A 260 -8.49 -5.58 -4.00
N HIS A 261 -8.54 -6.74 -4.67
CA HIS A 261 -7.49 -7.21 -5.57
C HIS A 261 -8.11 -8.00 -6.72
N THR A 262 -7.69 -7.71 -7.95
CA THR A 262 -8.12 -8.42 -9.15
C THR A 262 -6.92 -9.06 -9.86
N PHE A 263 -6.98 -10.37 -10.12
CA PHE A 263 -5.93 -11.14 -10.77
C PHE A 263 -6.42 -11.80 -12.06
N PHE A 264 -5.62 -11.70 -13.12
CA PHE A 264 -5.69 -12.57 -14.28
C PHE A 264 -4.77 -13.77 -14.05
N LEU A 265 -5.31 -14.92 -13.68
CA LEU A 265 -4.53 -16.11 -13.31
C LEU A 265 -4.03 -16.89 -14.53
N GLY A 266 -4.69 -16.72 -15.67
CA GLY A 266 -4.47 -17.55 -16.85
C GLY A 266 -4.78 -19.02 -16.55
N LYS A 267 -3.89 -19.92 -16.99
CA LYS A 267 -4.07 -21.38 -16.85
C LYS A 267 -3.38 -22.00 -15.65
N LYS A 268 -2.73 -21.20 -14.79
CA LYS A 268 -1.85 -21.72 -13.72
C LYS A 268 -2.50 -22.82 -12.88
N TYR A 269 -3.75 -22.63 -12.45
CA TYR A 269 -4.46 -23.60 -11.62
C TYR A 269 -5.15 -24.68 -12.44
N SER A 270 -5.74 -24.33 -13.58
CA SER A 270 -6.42 -25.29 -14.43
C SER A 270 -5.46 -26.33 -15.01
N ASP A 271 -4.23 -25.94 -15.36
CA ASP A 271 -3.18 -26.87 -15.78
C ASP A 271 -2.73 -27.77 -14.62
N ALA A 272 -2.50 -27.21 -13.43
CA ALA A 272 -2.04 -27.96 -12.26
C ALA A 272 -3.08 -28.95 -11.72
N MET A 273 -4.37 -28.64 -11.86
CA MET A 273 -5.49 -29.44 -11.33
C MET A 273 -6.22 -30.26 -12.40
N ASP A 274 -5.76 -30.23 -13.65
CA ASP A 274 -6.41 -30.86 -14.80
C ASP A 274 -7.88 -30.43 -15.02
N ALA A 275 -8.20 -29.15 -14.77
CA ALA A 275 -9.53 -28.58 -14.99
C ALA A 275 -9.70 -28.14 -16.45
N ARG A 276 -10.40 -28.95 -17.25
CA ARG A 276 -10.54 -28.75 -18.71
C ARG A 276 -12.00 -28.73 -19.16
N PHE A 277 -12.23 -28.19 -20.36
CA PHE A 277 -13.51 -28.27 -21.08
C PHE A 277 -13.30 -28.77 -22.52
N SER A 278 -14.34 -29.37 -23.10
CA SER A 278 -14.34 -29.78 -24.50
C SER A 278 -14.73 -28.61 -25.39
N THR A 279 -13.89 -28.29 -26.37
CA THR A 279 -14.15 -27.26 -27.38
C THR A 279 -15.01 -27.81 -28.51
N GLN A 280 -15.50 -26.92 -29.38
CA GLN A 280 -16.34 -27.28 -30.52
C GLN A 280 -15.66 -28.23 -31.53
N ASP A 281 -14.33 -28.21 -31.60
CA ASP A 281 -13.53 -29.12 -32.43
C ASP A 281 -13.25 -30.48 -31.76
N GLY A 282 -13.80 -30.72 -30.56
CA GLY A 282 -13.64 -31.96 -29.80
C GLY A 282 -12.32 -32.07 -29.02
N THR A 283 -11.48 -31.02 -29.01
CA THR A 283 -10.25 -31.00 -28.19
C THR A 283 -10.56 -30.60 -26.74
N ASN A 284 -9.69 -30.97 -25.80
CA ASN A 284 -9.84 -30.57 -24.39
C ASN A 284 -8.82 -29.48 -24.06
N LYS A 285 -9.31 -28.31 -23.63
CA LYS A 285 -8.47 -27.17 -23.24
C LYS A 285 -8.65 -26.83 -21.77
N PRO A 286 -7.59 -26.40 -21.06
CA PRO A 286 -7.70 -25.87 -19.71
C PRO A 286 -8.48 -24.55 -19.71
N PHE A 287 -9.18 -24.25 -18.61
CA PHE A 287 -9.85 -22.96 -18.43
C PHE A 287 -8.84 -21.83 -18.27
N GLU A 288 -9.15 -20.67 -18.86
CA GLU A 288 -8.52 -19.41 -18.48
C GLU A 288 -9.25 -18.88 -17.24
N MET A 289 -8.49 -18.47 -16.21
CA MET A 289 -9.06 -18.14 -14.92
C MET A 289 -8.75 -16.70 -14.50
N GLY A 290 -9.69 -16.09 -13.80
CA GLY A 290 -9.50 -14.86 -13.04
C GLY A 290 -9.97 -15.04 -11.60
N CYS A 291 -9.38 -14.31 -10.65
CA CYS A 291 -9.91 -14.23 -9.29
C CYS A 291 -9.96 -12.78 -8.81
N PHE A 292 -10.98 -12.49 -8.01
CA PHE A 292 -11.33 -11.12 -7.63
C PHE A 292 -11.79 -11.11 -6.17
N GLY A 293 -11.03 -10.43 -5.31
CA GLY A 293 -11.26 -10.36 -3.87
C GLY A 293 -11.64 -8.95 -3.39
N ILE A 294 -12.62 -8.83 -2.49
CA ILE A 294 -12.89 -7.60 -1.72
C ILE A 294 -12.87 -7.92 -0.23
N GLY A 295 -12.06 -7.15 0.50
CA GLY A 295 -12.00 -7.15 1.95
C GLY A 295 -13.21 -6.46 2.58
N VAL A 296 -14.39 -7.10 2.54
CA VAL A 296 -15.65 -6.49 3.02
C VAL A 296 -15.55 -5.93 4.45
N SER A 297 -14.98 -6.68 5.39
CA SER A 297 -14.77 -6.20 6.76
C SER A 297 -13.68 -5.12 6.84
N ARG A 298 -12.64 -5.22 6.00
CA ARG A 298 -11.55 -4.24 5.93
C ARG A 298 -12.02 -2.88 5.40
N ILE A 299 -13.03 -2.84 4.52
CA ILE A 299 -13.65 -1.59 4.06
C ILE A 299 -14.20 -0.77 5.23
N LEU A 300 -14.82 -1.40 6.23
CA LEU A 300 -15.35 -0.69 7.39
C LEU A 300 -14.22 0.00 8.17
N ALA A 301 -13.13 -0.72 8.45
CA ALA A 301 -11.97 -0.15 9.12
C ALA A 301 -11.33 0.96 8.28
N ALA A 302 -11.13 0.74 6.98
CA ALA A 302 -10.57 1.73 6.07
C ALA A 302 -11.43 3.00 5.97
N ALA A 303 -12.75 2.87 6.03
CA ALA A 303 -13.66 4.00 6.05
C ALA A 303 -13.52 4.84 7.33
N VAL A 304 -13.37 4.19 8.49
CA VAL A 304 -13.12 4.87 9.77
C VAL A 304 -11.76 5.55 9.75
N GLU A 305 -10.70 4.86 9.33
CA GLU A 305 -9.34 5.42 9.23
C GLU A 305 -9.30 6.68 8.36
N GLN A 306 -9.99 6.67 7.22
CA GLN A 306 -10.03 7.82 6.33
C GLN A 306 -10.99 8.93 6.79
N LYS A 307 -12.07 8.58 7.51
CA LYS A 307 -13.14 9.51 7.87
C LYS A 307 -13.51 9.37 9.35
N ASN A 308 -12.72 10.04 10.17
CA ASN A 308 -12.96 10.22 11.60
C ASN A 308 -12.54 11.63 12.03
N ASP A 309 -12.93 12.01 13.23
CA ASP A 309 -12.35 13.13 13.96
C ASP A 309 -12.30 12.81 15.47
N GLU A 310 -11.90 13.79 16.29
CA GLU A 310 -11.77 13.64 17.74
C GLU A 310 -13.07 13.18 18.45
N LYS A 311 -14.23 13.36 17.81
CA LYS A 311 -15.54 13.01 18.37
C LYS A 311 -16.01 11.62 17.92
N GLY A 312 -15.42 11.03 16.90
CA GLY A 312 -15.69 9.66 16.46
C GLY A 312 -15.78 9.50 14.95
N ILE A 313 -16.62 8.57 14.51
CA ILE A 313 -16.67 8.13 13.12
C ILE A 313 -17.41 9.16 12.24
N VAL A 314 -16.99 9.31 10.98
CA VAL A 314 -17.69 10.10 9.96
C VAL A 314 -18.03 9.20 8.76
N TRP A 315 -19.13 8.45 8.87
CA TRP A 315 -19.51 7.50 7.82
C TRP A 315 -19.80 8.18 6.47
N PRO A 316 -19.35 7.60 5.34
CA PRO A 316 -20.03 7.84 4.07
C PRO A 316 -21.50 7.42 4.18
N PHE A 317 -22.39 8.21 3.58
CA PHE A 317 -23.84 8.01 3.71
C PHE A 317 -24.30 6.63 3.25
N SER A 318 -23.61 6.06 2.24
CA SER A 318 -23.93 4.77 1.63
C SER A 318 -23.61 3.55 2.50
N ILE A 319 -22.79 3.69 3.54
CA ILE A 319 -22.40 2.59 4.44
C ILE A 319 -22.66 2.90 5.92
N ALA A 320 -23.27 4.05 6.23
CA ALA A 320 -23.67 4.37 7.59
C ALA A 320 -24.70 3.34 8.11
N PRO A 321 -24.60 2.90 9.37
CA PRO A 321 -25.53 1.91 9.92
C PRO A 321 -26.99 2.41 9.91
N PHE A 322 -27.17 3.70 10.17
CA PHE A 322 -28.40 4.43 9.93
C PHE A 322 -28.06 5.75 9.24
N SER A 323 -28.94 6.22 8.34
CA SER A 323 -28.80 7.53 7.70
C SER A 323 -29.17 8.68 8.63
N VAL A 324 -30.17 8.45 9.51
CA VAL A 324 -30.75 9.46 10.39
C VAL A 324 -30.96 8.90 11.79
N VAL A 325 -30.71 9.70 12.83
CA VAL A 325 -31.16 9.42 14.20
C VAL A 325 -32.03 10.55 14.73
N VAL A 326 -33.20 10.19 15.25
CA VAL A 326 -34.13 11.11 15.92
C VAL A 326 -33.86 11.06 17.42
N CYS A 327 -33.56 12.22 18.00
CA CYS A 327 -33.11 12.41 19.37
C CYS A 327 -34.12 13.26 20.15
N PRO A 328 -35.17 12.67 20.74
CA PRO A 328 -36.13 13.38 21.56
C PRO A 328 -35.62 13.71 22.97
N ILE A 329 -35.76 14.96 23.40
CA ILE A 329 -35.54 15.37 24.79
C ILE A 329 -36.81 15.11 25.59
N ASN A 330 -36.69 14.35 26.70
CA ASN A 330 -37.82 14.01 27.59
C ASN A 330 -38.94 13.20 26.90
N TYR A 331 -38.58 12.28 25.99
CA TYR A 331 -39.52 11.44 25.23
C TYR A 331 -40.64 10.81 26.08
N HIS A 332 -40.30 10.17 27.21
CA HIS A 332 -41.28 9.53 28.09
C HIS A 332 -42.05 10.49 29.00
N LYS A 333 -41.67 11.77 29.06
CA LYS A 333 -42.26 12.77 29.97
C LYS A 333 -43.08 13.84 29.24
N SER A 334 -42.89 14.02 27.94
CA SER A 334 -43.56 15.05 27.14
C SER A 334 -44.34 14.41 26.00
N SER A 335 -45.68 14.41 26.10
CA SER A 335 -46.55 13.84 25.06
C SER A 335 -46.34 14.51 23.71
N ILE A 336 -46.20 15.83 23.68
CA ILE A 336 -45.98 16.59 22.45
C ILE A 336 -44.64 16.24 21.77
N VAL A 337 -43.57 16.02 22.54
CA VAL A 337 -42.28 15.56 21.98
C VAL A 337 -42.41 14.13 21.47
N LYS A 338 -43.06 13.24 22.24
CA LYS A 338 -43.26 11.85 21.83
C LYS A 338 -44.02 11.75 20.51
N GLU A 339 -45.18 12.38 20.44
CA GLU A 339 -46.04 12.38 19.24
C GLU A 339 -45.30 12.90 18.01
N GLU A 340 -44.57 14.02 18.15
CA GLU A 340 -43.82 14.55 17.01
C GLU A 340 -42.60 13.71 16.62
N SER A 341 -41.93 13.09 17.58
CA SER A 341 -40.82 12.19 17.30
C SER A 341 -41.28 10.94 16.57
N ASP A 342 -42.38 10.33 17.00
CA ASP A 342 -42.98 9.16 16.37
C ASP A 342 -43.49 9.49 14.95
N ARG A 343 -44.09 10.68 14.78
CA ARG A 343 -44.55 11.17 13.48
C ARG A 343 -43.38 11.40 12.52
N LEU A 344 -42.34 12.11 12.96
CA LEU A 344 -41.19 12.43 12.12
C LEU A 344 -40.39 11.16 11.78
N TYR A 345 -40.17 10.28 12.76
CA TYR A 345 -39.59 8.96 12.54
C TYR A 345 -40.31 8.18 11.43
N SER A 346 -41.64 8.06 11.54
CA SER A 346 -42.47 7.38 10.54
C SER A 346 -42.42 8.07 9.16
N LYS A 347 -42.43 9.41 9.13
CA LYS A 347 -42.34 10.20 7.89
C LYS A 347 -41.00 10.01 7.17
N ILE A 348 -39.89 9.99 7.92
CA ILE A 348 -38.55 9.79 7.34
C ILE A 348 -38.39 8.35 6.83
N MET A 349 -38.86 7.34 7.58
CA MET A 349 -38.85 5.95 7.12
C MET A 349 -39.69 5.75 5.84
N ALA A 350 -40.84 6.42 5.74
CA ALA A 350 -41.67 6.39 4.53
C ALA A 350 -40.98 6.99 3.29
N HIS A 351 -39.82 7.62 3.45
CA HIS A 351 -38.97 8.12 2.36
C HIS A 351 -37.69 7.29 2.17
N HIS A 352 -37.69 6.03 2.65
CA HIS A 352 -36.65 5.03 2.43
C HIS A 352 -35.28 5.33 3.04
N TYR A 353 -35.22 6.21 4.05
CA TYR A 353 -34.03 6.33 4.88
C TYR A 353 -34.04 5.25 5.98
N SER A 354 -32.85 4.76 6.35
CA SER A 354 -32.68 4.01 7.59
C SER A 354 -32.64 5.00 8.75
N VAL A 355 -33.60 4.85 9.67
CA VAL A 355 -33.79 5.79 10.78
C VAL A 355 -33.71 5.03 12.09
N LEU A 356 -33.05 5.64 13.07
CA LEU A 356 -33.11 5.21 14.45
C LEU A 356 -33.85 6.25 15.29
N LEU A 357 -34.64 5.81 16.26
CA LEU A 357 -35.20 6.66 17.31
C LEU A 357 -34.45 6.35 18.62
N ASP A 358 -33.85 7.38 19.23
CA ASP A 358 -33.26 7.25 20.56
C ASP A 358 -34.30 7.55 21.64
N ASP A 359 -35.08 6.53 22.01
CA ASP A 359 -36.11 6.60 23.04
C ASP A 359 -35.61 6.18 24.43
N ARG A 360 -34.29 6.11 24.66
CA ARG A 360 -33.72 5.61 25.93
C ARG A 360 -34.00 6.51 27.13
N GLY A 361 -34.27 7.79 26.89
CA GLY A 361 -34.48 8.78 27.96
C GLY A 361 -33.19 9.22 28.65
N GLU A 362 -32.06 9.13 27.96
CA GLU A 362 -30.74 9.53 28.45
C GLU A 362 -30.60 11.04 28.68
N ARG A 363 -29.55 11.43 29.41
CA ARG A 363 -29.19 12.84 29.54
C ARG A 363 -28.77 13.38 28.17
N VAL A 364 -29.26 14.56 27.81
CA VAL A 364 -29.03 15.17 26.48
C VAL A 364 -27.56 15.18 26.09
N GLY A 365 -26.66 15.61 26.98
CA GLY A 365 -25.23 15.62 26.68
C GLY A 365 -24.64 14.23 26.37
N VAL A 366 -25.10 13.18 27.07
CA VAL A 366 -24.67 11.79 26.83
C VAL A 366 -25.21 11.29 25.49
N MET A 367 -26.51 11.45 25.25
CA MET A 367 -27.16 11.10 23.98
C MET A 367 -26.45 11.74 22.79
N LEU A 368 -26.17 13.05 22.85
CA LEU A 368 -25.53 13.77 21.75
C LEU A 368 -24.09 13.27 21.52
N ALA A 369 -23.31 13.07 22.59
CA ALA A 369 -21.94 12.58 22.49
C ALA A 369 -21.87 11.17 21.90
N GLU A 370 -22.77 10.27 22.31
CA GLU A 370 -22.82 8.90 21.79
C GLU A 370 -23.17 8.86 20.30
N TRP A 371 -24.13 9.66 19.83
CA TRP A 371 -24.46 9.70 18.40
C TRP A 371 -23.40 10.38 17.54
N GLU A 372 -22.63 11.30 18.11
CA GLU A 372 -21.41 11.83 17.47
C GLU A 372 -20.33 10.76 17.34
N LEU A 373 -20.15 9.94 18.40
CA LEU A 373 -19.20 8.82 18.41
C LEU A 373 -19.55 7.74 17.39
N VAL A 374 -20.81 7.31 17.37
CA VAL A 374 -21.33 6.32 16.40
C VAL A 374 -21.25 6.85 14.96
N GLY A 375 -21.34 8.17 14.79
CA GLY A 375 -21.09 8.82 13.50
C GLY A 375 -22.29 8.85 12.55
N ILE A 376 -23.52 8.80 13.08
CA ILE A 376 -24.72 8.83 12.24
C ILE A 376 -24.73 10.14 11.41
N PRO A 377 -24.88 10.09 10.07
CA PRO A 377 -24.70 11.25 9.21
C PRO A 377 -25.58 12.43 9.59
N ILE A 378 -26.83 12.17 9.96
CA ILE A 378 -27.82 13.21 10.29
C ILE A 378 -28.45 12.90 11.65
N ARG A 379 -28.42 13.88 12.55
CA ARG A 379 -29.08 13.81 13.86
C ARG A 379 -30.16 14.87 13.94
N ILE A 380 -31.37 14.51 14.35
CA ILE A 380 -32.51 15.41 14.50
C ILE A 380 -32.87 15.53 15.97
N LEU A 381 -32.64 16.68 16.59
CA LEU A 381 -33.00 16.94 17.97
C LEU A 381 -34.43 17.51 18.04
N ILE A 382 -35.24 16.93 18.92
CA ILE A 382 -36.63 17.35 19.16
C ILE A 382 -36.78 17.72 20.63
N SER A 383 -37.34 18.88 20.90
CA SER A 383 -37.62 19.36 22.26
C SER A 383 -38.94 20.11 22.28
N THR A 384 -39.55 20.27 23.46
CA THR A 384 -40.82 21.00 23.61
C THR A 384 -40.76 22.39 23.00
N LYS A 385 -39.67 23.14 23.25
CA LYS A 385 -39.46 24.49 22.68
C LYS A 385 -39.40 24.49 21.15
N LEU A 386 -38.77 23.47 20.55
CA LEU A 386 -38.65 23.35 19.10
C LEU A 386 -40.01 23.03 18.46
N VAL A 387 -40.74 22.09 19.06
CA VAL A 387 -42.08 21.72 18.58
C VAL A 387 -43.07 22.88 18.68
N GLU A 388 -43.06 23.63 19.79
CA GLU A 388 -43.87 24.85 19.94
C GLU A 388 -43.55 25.92 18.88
N ALA A 389 -42.31 25.97 18.41
CA ALA A 389 -41.86 26.83 17.32
C ALA A 389 -42.04 26.21 15.92
N ASN A 390 -42.74 25.07 15.80
CA ASN A 390 -42.89 24.29 14.56
C ASN A 390 -41.57 23.99 13.84
N SER A 391 -40.51 23.70 14.60
CA SER A 391 -39.16 23.45 14.08
C SER A 391 -38.48 22.26 14.76
N VAL A 392 -37.35 21.83 14.20
CA VAL A 392 -36.41 20.85 14.75
C VAL A 392 -34.97 21.33 14.49
N GLU A 393 -34.01 20.81 15.25
CA GLU A 393 -32.59 21.04 14.98
C GLU A 393 -32.01 19.83 14.23
N VAL A 394 -31.45 20.08 13.05
CA VAL A 394 -30.81 19.07 12.22
C VAL A 394 -29.31 19.30 12.23
N PHE A 395 -28.56 18.33 12.75
CA PHE A 395 -27.11 18.34 12.80
C PHE A 395 -26.53 17.42 11.72
N CYS A 396 -25.56 17.92 10.96
CA CYS A 396 -24.81 17.16 9.97
C CYS A 396 -23.45 16.73 10.54
N ARG A 397 -23.23 15.41 10.68
CA ARG A 397 -22.00 14.86 11.25
C ARG A 397 -20.75 15.21 10.47
N ARG A 398 -20.86 15.37 9.14
CA ARG A 398 -19.73 15.66 8.25
C ARG A 398 -19.27 17.12 8.32
N SER A 399 -20.20 18.07 8.33
CA SER A 399 -19.86 19.50 8.38
C SER A 399 -19.79 20.06 9.80
N LEU A 400 -20.27 19.31 10.79
CA LEU A 400 -20.43 19.74 12.18
C LEU A 400 -21.37 20.94 12.34
N GLU A 401 -22.22 21.19 11.34
CA GLU A 401 -23.19 22.28 11.36
C GLU A 401 -24.55 21.83 11.91
N THR A 402 -25.20 22.73 12.63
CA THR A 402 -26.58 22.57 13.10
C THR A 402 -27.48 23.61 12.43
N HIS A 403 -28.61 23.16 11.90
CA HIS A 403 -29.60 23.98 11.23
C HIS A 403 -30.95 23.85 11.93
N THR A 404 -31.59 24.97 12.28
CA THR A 404 -32.99 24.94 12.74
C THR A 404 -33.91 24.93 11.52
N VAL A 405 -34.68 23.87 11.36
CA VAL A 405 -35.50 23.61 10.17
C VAL A 405 -36.96 23.46 10.57
N GLY A 406 -37.86 24.08 9.81
CA GLY A 406 -39.30 23.86 10.01
C GLY A 406 -39.65 22.38 9.80
N ILE A 407 -40.51 21.81 10.65
CA ILE A 407 -40.77 20.35 10.66
C ILE A 407 -41.19 19.84 9.28
N ASP A 408 -41.99 20.61 8.54
CA ASP A 408 -42.46 20.24 7.20
C ASP A 408 -41.35 20.16 6.15
N LYS A 409 -40.26 20.93 6.34
CA LYS A 409 -39.10 20.99 5.42
C LYS A 409 -37.98 20.01 5.80
N CYS A 410 -38.13 19.27 6.91
CA CYS A 410 -37.08 18.40 7.43
C CYS A 410 -36.62 17.36 6.40
N ILE A 411 -37.55 16.76 5.66
CA ILE A 411 -37.26 15.76 4.61
C ILE A 411 -36.43 16.34 3.46
N ASP A 412 -36.80 17.51 2.96
CA ASP A 412 -36.08 18.15 1.85
C ASP A 412 -34.68 18.55 2.29
N HIS A 413 -34.53 18.96 3.55
CA HIS A 413 -33.23 19.27 4.12
C HIS A 413 -32.34 18.02 4.24
N ILE A 414 -32.87 16.89 4.76
CA ILE A 414 -32.17 15.58 4.77
C ILE A 414 -31.69 15.22 3.36
N ARG A 415 -32.56 15.35 2.35
CA ARG A 415 -32.23 15.03 0.95
C ARG A 415 -31.11 15.91 0.39
N SER A 416 -31.01 17.16 0.82
CA SER A 416 -29.92 18.06 0.42
C SER A 416 -28.57 17.67 1.02
N MET A 417 -28.57 17.05 2.21
CA MET A 417 -27.37 16.60 2.92
C MET A 417 -26.91 15.18 2.54
N SER A 418 -27.79 14.37 1.94
CA SER A 418 -27.48 13.01 1.50
C SER A 418 -26.78 12.93 0.14
N LYS A 419 -26.69 14.06 -0.58
CA LYS A 419 -25.90 14.21 -1.80
C LYS A 419 -24.46 14.55 -1.43
#